data_AF-A0A7S0B1X1-F1
#
_entry.id   AF-A0A7S0B1X1-F1
#
_cell.length_a   1.000
_cell.length_b   1.000
_cell.length_c   1.000
_cell.angle_alpha   90.00
_cell.angle_beta   90.00
_cell.angle_gamma   90.00
#
_symmetry.space_group_name_H-M   'P 1'
#
loop_
_entity.id
_entity.type
_entity.pdbx_description
1 polymer ?
#
loop_
_entity_poly.entity_id
_entity_poly.type
_entity_poly.pdbx_seq_one_letter_code
_entity_poly.pdbx_strand_id
1 'polypeptide(L)'
;MSIENKRKHSTAFGSGAANDLLANAIAKARELHSSDTSTSNEESGVPEDQSTTNPGDNCLVARLDFTENGALQFDNTGYAPLDLFFGLVRSAPAALVERLVNESWSENANETLQILMHTRDSRHGKGERACTYSSLFWLRKNKPITYLRNLNTFVELGYFKDLLQIAAAATEDGNQPDAGRELIELELFAAYLKADLKTMQNHSFRSDGDDSTKIPLSLAAKYAPSEGRSFDKKYKFA
;
A
#
# COMPACT_ATOMS: atom_id res chain seq x y z
N MET A 1 -23.80 26.99 -11.70
CA MET A 1 -22.77 26.33 -12.54
C MET A 1 -22.46 24.97 -11.91
N SER A 2 -23.16 23.91 -12.35
CA SER A 2 -22.82 22.55 -11.96
C SER A 2 -21.51 22.16 -12.64
N ILE A 3 -20.46 21.94 -11.85
CA ILE A 3 -19.24 21.32 -12.35
C ILE A 3 -19.55 19.82 -12.45
N GLU A 4 -20.06 19.44 -13.61
CA GLU A 4 -20.28 18.06 -13.98
C GLU A 4 -18.91 17.42 -14.19
N ASN A 5 -18.46 16.74 -13.13
CA ASN A 5 -17.11 16.24 -13.00
C ASN A 5 -16.91 15.09 -14.00
N LYS A 6 -16.13 15.35 -15.05
CA LYS A 6 -15.77 14.39 -16.10
C LYS A 6 -15.02 13.21 -15.48
N ARG A 7 -15.75 12.19 -15.02
CA ARG A 7 -15.27 10.80 -14.95
C ARG A 7 -15.00 10.31 -16.38
N LYS A 8 -13.93 10.80 -17.01
CA LYS A 8 -13.45 10.36 -18.33
C LYS A 8 -12.16 9.56 -18.19
N HIS A 9 -12.14 8.59 -17.29
CA HIS A 9 -11.38 7.37 -17.48
C HIS A 9 -12.22 6.23 -16.93
N SER A 10 -12.91 5.55 -17.85
CA SER A 10 -13.30 4.16 -17.67
C SER A 10 -12.10 3.42 -17.09
N THR A 11 -12.28 2.76 -15.95
CA THR A 11 -11.59 1.51 -15.58
C THR A 11 -12.08 1.03 -14.22
N ALA A 12 -13.30 0.50 -14.19
CA ALA A 12 -13.57 -0.65 -13.32
C ALA A 12 -12.84 -1.87 -13.93
N PHE A 13 -11.51 -1.81 -13.97
CA PHE A 13 -10.67 -2.92 -14.42
C PHE A 13 -9.98 -3.53 -13.21
N GLY A 14 -10.81 -3.97 -12.25
CA GLY A 14 -10.44 -5.14 -11.48
C GLY A 14 -10.64 -6.34 -12.41
N SER A 15 -9.57 -6.73 -13.12
CA SER A 15 -9.53 -8.04 -13.79
C SER A 15 -10.03 -9.07 -12.78
N GLY A 16 -11.08 -9.84 -13.09
CA GLY A 16 -11.56 -10.89 -12.20
C GLY A 16 -10.41 -11.77 -11.70
N ALA A 17 -9.47 -12.08 -12.60
CA ALA A 17 -8.25 -12.83 -12.29
C ALA A 17 -7.30 -12.13 -11.30
N ALA A 18 -7.19 -10.80 -11.33
CA ALA A 18 -6.40 -10.05 -10.36
C ALA A 18 -7.03 -10.09 -8.95
N ASN A 19 -8.36 -9.96 -8.88
CA ASN A 19 -9.09 -10.08 -7.62
C ASN A 19 -9.04 -11.51 -7.06
N ASP A 20 -9.15 -12.52 -7.93
CA ASP A 20 -9.05 -13.94 -7.57
C ASP A 20 -7.64 -14.28 -7.04
N LEU A 21 -6.59 -13.74 -7.69
CA LEU A 21 -5.20 -13.88 -7.25
C LEU A 21 -5.03 -13.36 -5.82
N LEU A 22 -5.50 -12.13 -5.56
CA LEU A 22 -5.43 -11.50 -4.24
C LEU A 22 -6.28 -12.25 -3.19
N ALA A 23 -7.48 -12.69 -3.55
CA ALA A 23 -8.35 -13.48 -2.67
C ALA A 23 -7.67 -14.79 -2.25
N ASN A 24 -7.06 -15.51 -3.19
CA ASN A 24 -6.28 -16.71 -2.90
C ASN A 24 -5.05 -16.40 -2.03
N ALA A 25 -4.42 -15.23 -2.21
CA ALA A 25 -3.26 -14.83 -1.41
C ALA A 25 -3.65 -14.55 0.04
N ILE A 26 -4.79 -13.89 0.23
CA ILE A 26 -5.37 -13.63 1.54
C ILE A 26 -5.74 -14.94 2.25
N ALA A 27 -6.34 -15.89 1.53
CA ALA A 27 -6.67 -17.21 2.09
C ALA A 27 -5.40 -17.92 2.61
N LYS A 28 -4.35 -18.00 1.78
CA LYS A 28 -3.07 -18.60 2.17
C LYS A 28 -2.40 -17.88 3.34
N ALA A 29 -2.42 -16.55 3.37
CA ALA A 29 -1.86 -15.76 4.47
C ALA A 29 -2.57 -16.02 5.81
N ARG A 30 -3.88 -16.31 5.78
CA ARG A 30 -4.64 -16.71 6.98
C ARG A 30 -4.28 -18.10 7.47
N GLU A 31 -4.04 -19.04 6.56
CA GLU A 31 -3.63 -20.40 6.91
C GLU A 31 -2.27 -20.43 7.61
N LEU A 32 -1.28 -19.68 7.10
CA LEU A 32 0.04 -19.56 7.73
C LEU A 32 -0.02 -18.96 9.14
N HIS A 33 -0.90 -17.98 9.35
CA HIS A 33 -1.08 -17.38 10.68
C HIS A 33 -1.82 -18.31 11.66
N SER A 34 -2.52 -19.33 11.15
CA SER A 34 -3.20 -20.33 11.98
C SER A 34 -2.28 -21.46 12.43
N SER A 35 -1.16 -21.72 11.75
CA SER A 35 -0.18 -22.74 12.14
C SER A 35 0.76 -22.29 13.27
N ASP A 36 0.97 -20.98 13.44
CA ASP A 36 1.89 -20.45 14.47
C ASP A 36 1.27 -20.42 15.88
N THR A 37 -0.06 -20.50 16.01
CA THR A 37 -0.76 -20.43 17.30
C THR A 37 -0.73 -21.75 18.11
N SER A 38 -0.07 -22.81 17.62
CA SER A 38 -0.14 -24.15 18.24
C SER A 38 1.06 -24.55 19.11
N THR A 39 2.08 -23.69 19.30
CA THR A 39 3.27 -24.04 20.11
C THR A 39 3.74 -22.90 21.01
N SER A 40 3.10 -22.73 22.18
CA SER A 40 3.74 -22.37 23.47
C SER A 40 2.67 -22.02 24.52
N ASN A 41 2.19 -23.04 25.24
CA ASN A 41 1.61 -22.85 26.58
C ASN A 41 2.73 -23.18 27.58
N GLU A 42 3.32 -22.16 28.21
CA GLU A 42 3.89 -22.31 29.54
C GLU A 42 3.43 -21.13 30.40
N GLU A 43 2.55 -21.44 31.35
CA GLU A 43 2.19 -20.59 32.47
C GLU A 43 3.40 -20.41 33.39
N SER A 44 3.71 -19.16 33.75
CA SER A 44 4.31 -18.86 35.04
C SER A 44 3.83 -17.48 35.51
N GLY A 45 3.20 -17.47 36.69
CA GLY A 45 2.62 -16.28 37.29
C GLY A 45 3.60 -15.47 38.15
N VAL A 46 3.00 -14.54 38.92
CA VAL A 46 3.51 -13.68 40.02
C VAL A 46 3.59 -12.18 39.63
N PRO A 47 3.22 -11.21 40.49
CA PRO A 47 1.94 -10.96 41.19
C PRO A 47 1.38 -9.54 40.87
N GLU A 48 0.15 -9.27 41.33
CA GLU A 48 -0.53 -7.96 41.22
C GLU A 48 0.20 -6.82 41.97
N ASP A 49 0.45 -5.71 41.28
CA ASP A 49 0.52 -4.38 41.89
C ASP A 49 -0.51 -3.47 41.20
N GLN A 50 -1.39 -2.89 42.01
CA GLN A 50 -2.58 -2.18 41.57
C GLN A 50 -2.24 -0.71 41.30
N SER A 51 -2.08 -0.34 40.02
CA SER A 51 -2.35 1.02 39.58
C SER A 51 -3.64 1.01 38.76
N THR A 52 -4.75 1.39 39.39
CA THR A 52 -6.03 1.63 38.72
C THR A 52 -5.89 2.81 37.77
N THR A 53 -5.62 2.56 36.49
CA THR A 53 -5.87 3.53 35.42
C THR A 53 -7.09 3.07 34.64
N ASN A 54 -8.17 3.83 34.76
CA ASN A 54 -9.41 3.61 34.03
C ASN A 54 -9.13 3.53 32.51
N PRO A 55 -9.78 2.61 31.77
CA PRO A 55 -9.56 2.43 30.33
C PRO A 55 -10.30 3.49 29.49
N GLY A 56 -10.10 4.76 29.81
CA GLY A 56 -10.76 5.91 29.18
C GLY A 56 -9.89 7.14 28.95
N ASP A 57 -8.64 7.16 29.43
CA ASP A 57 -7.76 8.34 29.37
C ASP A 57 -6.59 8.14 28.40
N ASN A 58 -6.87 7.94 27.11
CA ASN A 58 -5.89 8.29 26.07
C ASN A 58 -5.95 9.82 25.90
N CYS A 59 -5.33 10.54 26.83
CA CYS A 59 -5.25 11.99 26.75
C CYS A 59 -4.39 12.38 25.53
N LEU A 60 -4.94 13.19 24.62
CA LEU A 60 -4.22 13.78 23.49
C LEU A 60 -3.19 14.79 24.03
N VAL A 61 -2.04 14.31 24.51
CA VAL A 61 -1.01 15.18 25.09
C VAL A 61 -0.16 15.76 23.97
N ALA A 62 -0.57 16.92 23.48
CA ALA A 62 0.23 17.73 22.55
C ALA A 62 1.51 18.22 23.26
N ARG A 63 2.68 17.97 22.65
CA ARG A 63 3.99 18.42 23.12
C ARG A 63 4.39 19.70 22.39
N LEU A 64 5.23 20.51 23.04
CA LEU A 64 5.76 21.74 22.49
C LEU A 64 7.25 21.59 22.16
N ASP A 65 7.69 22.25 21.10
CA ASP A 65 9.09 22.36 20.70
C ASP A 65 9.36 23.74 20.09
N PHE A 66 10.61 24.05 19.78
CA PHE A 66 11.01 25.28 19.12
C PHE A 66 11.33 25.03 17.64
N THR A 67 10.89 25.95 16.79
CA THR A 67 11.33 26.02 15.39
C THR A 67 12.82 26.36 15.29
N GLU A 68 13.41 26.21 14.10
CA GLU A 68 14.79 26.63 13.81
C GLU A 68 15.05 28.12 14.15
N ASN A 69 14.01 28.96 14.13
CA ASN A 69 14.07 30.38 14.48
C ASN A 69 13.76 30.67 15.97
N GLY A 70 13.64 29.63 16.81
CA GLY A 70 13.37 29.76 18.25
C GLY A 70 11.92 30.13 18.60
N ALA A 71 10.99 30.10 17.63
CA ALA A 71 9.56 30.30 17.91
C ALA A 71 8.93 29.00 18.43
N LEU A 72 8.07 29.12 19.45
CA LEU A 72 7.35 27.98 20.04
C LEU A 72 6.33 27.41 19.06
N GLN A 73 6.31 26.09 18.90
CA GLN A 73 5.35 25.34 18.09
C GLN A 73 4.93 24.05 18.80
N PHE A 74 3.87 23.42 18.32
CA PHE A 74 3.54 22.06 18.71
C PHE A 74 4.45 21.07 17.97
N ASP A 75 5.08 20.16 18.71
CA ASP A 75 5.82 19.00 18.17
C ASP A 75 4.87 17.96 17.57
N ASN A 76 3.73 17.77 18.24
CA ASN A 76 2.69 16.86 17.81
C ASN A 76 1.30 17.39 18.18
N THR A 77 0.28 16.80 17.58
CA THR A 77 -1.13 17.16 17.78
C THR A 77 -1.77 16.39 18.93
N GLY A 78 -1.07 15.38 19.46
CA GLY A 78 -1.60 14.44 20.44
C GLY A 78 -2.49 13.35 19.82
N TYR A 79 -2.75 13.42 18.51
CA TYR A 79 -3.53 12.43 17.75
C TYR A 79 -2.66 11.86 16.61
N ALA A 80 -2.20 10.62 16.75
CA ALA A 80 -1.18 10.04 15.87
C ALA A 80 -1.61 9.97 14.39
N PRO A 81 -2.88 9.73 14.02
CA PRO A 81 -3.30 9.82 12.62
C PRO A 81 -3.14 11.22 12.03
N LEU A 82 -3.39 12.27 12.81
CA LEU A 82 -3.17 13.63 12.34
C LEU A 82 -1.68 13.96 12.24
N ASP A 83 -0.86 13.48 13.18
CA ASP A 83 0.59 13.61 13.13
C ASP A 83 1.18 12.89 11.92
N LEU A 84 0.70 11.68 11.62
CA LEU A 84 1.03 10.97 10.39
C LEU A 84 0.63 11.80 9.17
N PHE A 85 -0.61 12.33 9.14
CA PHE A 85 -1.06 13.13 8.01
C PHE A 85 -0.13 14.32 7.77
N PHE A 86 0.31 15.05 8.80
CA PHE A 86 1.27 16.16 8.61
C PHE A 86 2.70 15.70 8.34
N GLY A 87 3.15 14.59 8.93
CA GLY A 87 4.52 14.09 8.81
C GLY A 87 4.85 13.40 7.49
N LEU A 88 3.84 12.99 6.70
CA LEU A 88 4.04 12.47 5.34
C LEU A 88 4.30 13.62 4.35
N VAL A 89 5.54 14.12 4.37
CA VAL A 89 6.05 15.23 3.52
C VAL A 89 7.21 14.78 2.65
N ARG A 90 7.57 15.60 1.66
CA ARG A 90 8.74 15.36 0.80
C ARG A 90 10.00 15.27 1.65
N SER A 91 10.86 14.31 1.30
CA SER A 91 12.14 14.09 1.96
C SER A 91 12.04 13.64 3.44
N ALA A 92 10.85 13.26 3.92
CA ALA A 92 10.72 12.61 5.22
C ALA A 92 11.56 11.32 5.24
N PRO A 93 12.44 11.12 6.25
CA PRO A 93 13.21 9.90 6.37
C PRO A 93 12.31 8.66 6.52
N ALA A 94 12.68 7.54 5.90
CA ALA A 94 11.88 6.30 5.97
C ALA A 94 11.60 5.85 7.41
N ALA A 95 12.60 5.93 8.29
CA ALA A 95 12.45 5.60 9.71
C ALA A 95 11.42 6.48 10.43
N LEU A 96 11.32 7.77 10.08
CA LEU A 96 10.30 8.66 10.62
C LEU A 96 8.91 8.25 10.13
N VAL A 97 8.78 7.96 8.83
CA VAL A 97 7.52 7.50 8.24
C VAL A 97 7.06 6.20 8.89
N GLU A 98 7.94 5.21 9.04
CA GLU A 98 7.62 3.93 9.68
C GLU A 98 7.16 4.10 11.13
N ARG A 99 7.84 4.95 11.90
CA ARG A 99 7.44 5.28 13.27
C ARG A 99 6.04 5.89 13.31
N LEU A 100 5.78 6.92 12.52
CA LEU A 100 4.47 7.59 12.47
C LEU A 100 3.35 6.64 12.02
N VAL A 101 3.64 5.77 11.04
CA VAL A 101 2.66 4.76 10.60
C VAL A 101 2.36 3.77 11.73
N ASN A 102 3.38 3.32 12.46
CA ASN A 102 3.20 2.39 13.57
C ASN A 102 2.39 3.00 14.74
N GLU A 103 2.71 4.23 15.12
CA GLU A 103 1.99 4.99 16.15
C GLU A 103 0.53 5.21 15.72
N SER A 104 0.31 5.74 14.52
CA SER A 104 -1.02 5.97 13.93
C SER A 104 -1.85 4.70 13.80
N TRP A 105 -1.23 3.58 13.38
CA TRP A 105 -1.92 2.31 13.24
C TRP A 105 -2.41 1.75 14.58
N SER A 106 -1.60 1.92 15.63
CA SER A 106 -1.93 1.46 16.98
C SER A 106 -3.09 2.25 17.57
N GLU A 107 -3.22 3.52 17.21
CA GLU A 107 -4.33 4.38 17.62
C GLU A 107 -5.59 4.19 16.76
N ASN A 108 -5.47 4.29 15.43
CA ASN A 108 -6.60 4.10 14.51
C ASN A 108 -6.15 3.58 13.13
N ALA A 109 -6.21 2.25 12.97
CA ALA A 109 -5.84 1.57 11.73
C ALA A 109 -6.67 2.00 10.50
N ASN A 110 -7.95 2.35 10.66
CA ASN A 110 -8.80 2.73 9.55
C ASN A 110 -8.43 4.10 8.99
N GLU A 111 -8.22 5.09 9.85
CA GLU A 111 -7.76 6.41 9.44
C GLU A 111 -6.35 6.37 8.88
N THR A 112 -5.45 5.58 9.49
CA THR A 112 -4.11 5.33 8.96
C THR A 112 -4.19 4.88 7.50
N LEU A 113 -5.01 3.89 7.19
CA LEU A 113 -5.14 3.38 5.83
C LEU A 113 -5.69 4.44 4.88
N GLN A 114 -6.69 5.24 5.30
CA GLN A 114 -7.21 6.35 4.48
C GLN A 114 -6.13 7.41 4.19
N ILE A 115 -5.32 7.76 5.19
CA ILE A 115 -4.20 8.71 5.05
C ILE A 115 -3.17 8.16 4.08
N LEU A 116 -2.83 6.87 4.15
CA LEU A 116 -1.89 6.22 3.22
C LEU A 116 -2.41 6.25 1.78
N MET A 117 -3.70 5.96 1.58
CA MET A 117 -4.35 6.06 0.26
C MET A 117 -4.32 7.48 -0.29
N HIS A 118 -4.66 8.46 0.54
CA HIS A 118 -4.61 9.88 0.19
C HIS A 118 -3.19 10.36 -0.08
N THR A 119 -2.20 9.84 0.65
CA THR A 119 -0.79 10.18 0.43
C THR A 119 -0.34 9.72 -0.95
N ARG A 120 -0.80 8.54 -1.39
CA ARG A 120 -0.44 8.03 -2.71
C ARG A 120 -1.20 8.66 -3.86
N ASP A 121 -2.48 8.97 -3.70
CA ASP A 121 -3.34 9.45 -4.80
C ASP A 121 -2.69 10.64 -5.51
N SER A 122 -2.35 10.45 -6.79
CA SER A 122 -1.66 11.45 -7.61
C SER A 122 -2.57 12.50 -8.21
N ARG A 123 -3.89 12.32 -8.10
CA ARG A 123 -4.91 13.17 -8.73
C ARG A 123 -5.62 14.06 -7.72
N HIS A 124 -6.03 13.49 -6.58
CA HIS A 124 -6.78 14.20 -5.54
C HIS A 124 -6.10 14.17 -4.17
N GLY A 125 -4.92 13.53 -4.09
CA GLY A 125 -4.14 13.39 -2.87
C GLY A 125 -2.84 14.16 -2.89
N LYS A 126 -1.91 13.75 -2.02
CA LYS A 126 -0.58 14.38 -1.93
C LYS A 126 0.36 13.95 -3.05
N GLY A 127 0.16 12.76 -3.61
CA GLY A 127 1.04 12.18 -4.64
C GLY A 127 2.47 11.89 -4.17
N GLU A 128 2.69 11.68 -2.87
CA GLU A 128 4.00 11.50 -2.25
C GLU A 128 4.50 10.06 -2.37
N ARG A 129 5.48 9.84 -3.25
CA ARG A 129 5.93 8.48 -3.64
C ARG A 129 6.79 7.81 -2.58
N ALA A 130 7.83 8.49 -2.10
CA ALA A 130 8.80 7.89 -1.16
C ALA A 130 8.15 7.51 0.18
N CYS A 131 7.30 8.39 0.70
CA CYS A 131 6.50 8.12 1.89
C CYS A 131 5.56 6.94 1.65
N THR A 132 4.86 6.91 0.50
CA THR A 132 4.00 5.76 0.16
C THR A 132 4.79 4.44 0.15
N TYR A 133 5.97 4.39 -0.47
CA TYR A 133 6.75 3.15 -0.54
C TYR A 133 7.16 2.67 0.85
N SER A 134 7.61 3.57 1.72
CA SER A 134 7.96 3.25 3.11
C SER A 134 6.73 2.73 3.87
N SER A 135 5.58 3.40 3.74
CA SER A 135 4.32 2.98 4.37
C SER A 135 3.79 1.65 3.84
N LEU A 136 3.88 1.39 2.53
CA LEU A 136 3.46 0.13 1.92
C LEU A 136 4.38 -1.02 2.32
N PHE A 137 5.69 -0.77 2.42
CA PHE A 137 6.63 -1.76 2.92
C PHE A 137 6.32 -2.12 4.38
N TRP A 138 6.07 -1.11 5.22
CA TRP A 138 5.62 -1.32 6.59
C TRP A 138 4.32 -2.14 6.66
N LEU A 139 3.32 -1.82 5.82
CA LEU A 139 2.06 -2.58 5.76
C LEU A 139 2.29 -4.03 5.32
N ARG A 140 3.12 -4.24 4.30
CA ARG A 140 3.46 -5.57 3.79
C ARG A 140 4.10 -6.44 4.89
N LYS A 141 5.00 -5.85 5.70
CA LYS A 141 5.68 -6.53 6.80
C LYS A 141 4.79 -6.77 8.02
N ASN A 142 4.06 -5.75 8.47
CA ASN A 142 3.38 -5.77 9.76
C ASN A 142 1.89 -6.15 9.67
N LYS A 143 1.24 -5.89 8.53
CA LYS A 143 -0.20 -6.07 8.30
C LYS A 143 -0.47 -6.67 6.89
N PRO A 144 0.10 -7.85 6.58
CA PRO A 144 0.11 -8.41 5.22
C PRO A 144 -1.30 -8.64 4.64
N ILE A 145 -2.27 -9.07 5.45
CA ILE A 145 -3.65 -9.26 5.00
C ILE A 145 -4.28 -7.93 4.58
N THR A 146 -4.08 -6.87 5.36
CA THR A 146 -4.60 -5.54 5.02
C THR A 146 -3.92 -4.97 3.78
N TYR A 147 -2.60 -5.17 3.66
CA TYR A 147 -1.85 -4.84 2.45
C TYR A 147 -2.45 -5.51 1.21
N LEU A 148 -2.60 -6.84 1.23
CA LEU A 148 -3.14 -7.61 0.10
C LEU A 148 -4.56 -7.20 -0.29
N ARG A 149 -5.44 -6.94 0.69
CA ARG A 149 -6.82 -6.50 0.43
C ARG A 149 -6.91 -5.14 -0.26
N ASN A 150 -5.88 -4.31 -0.11
CA ASN A 150 -5.87 -2.92 -0.56
C ASN A 150 -4.91 -2.66 -1.72
N LEU A 151 -4.11 -3.66 -2.10
CA LEU A 151 -3.07 -3.53 -3.13
C LEU A 151 -3.66 -3.06 -4.47
N ASN A 152 -4.81 -3.58 -4.86
CA ASN A 152 -5.49 -3.16 -6.10
C ASN A 152 -5.88 -1.68 -6.06
N THR A 153 -6.43 -1.21 -4.93
CA THR A 153 -6.78 0.19 -4.71
C THR A 153 -5.56 1.11 -4.81
N PHE A 154 -4.41 0.69 -4.25
CA PHE A 154 -3.16 1.45 -4.37
C PHE A 154 -2.70 1.58 -5.83
N VAL A 155 -2.87 0.54 -6.64
CA VAL A 155 -2.54 0.58 -8.08
C VAL A 155 -3.47 1.54 -8.82
N GLU A 156 -4.76 1.56 -8.49
CA GLU A 156 -5.76 2.44 -9.10
C GLU A 156 -5.53 3.93 -8.78
N LEU A 157 -5.17 4.25 -7.53
CA LEU A 157 -4.83 5.61 -7.09
C LEU A 157 -3.45 6.07 -7.57
N GLY A 158 -2.55 5.11 -7.74
CA GLY A 158 -1.14 5.31 -8.05
C GLY A 158 -0.77 5.00 -9.49
N TYR A 159 0.37 4.31 -9.65
CA TYR A 159 0.90 3.88 -10.93
C TYR A 159 1.34 2.42 -10.83
N PHE A 160 1.22 1.67 -11.92
CA PHE A 160 1.75 0.30 -12.01
C PHE A 160 3.24 0.20 -11.69
N LYS A 161 4.01 1.28 -11.93
CA LYS A 161 5.43 1.37 -11.54
C LYS A 161 5.66 1.17 -10.04
N ASP A 162 4.67 1.44 -9.19
CA ASP A 162 4.80 1.28 -7.73
C ASP A 162 4.94 -0.20 -7.35
N LEU A 163 4.24 -1.11 -8.03
CA LEU A 163 4.38 -2.56 -7.83
C LEU A 163 5.82 -3.02 -8.04
N LEU A 164 6.49 -2.51 -9.07
CA LEU A 164 7.90 -2.82 -9.36
C LEU A 164 8.84 -2.28 -8.28
N GLN A 165 8.56 -1.10 -7.73
CA GLN A 165 9.38 -0.51 -6.67
C GLN A 165 9.25 -1.28 -5.37
N ILE A 166 8.03 -1.70 -5.03
CA ILE A 166 7.77 -2.51 -3.83
C ILE A 166 8.40 -3.89 -3.98
N ALA A 167 8.27 -4.53 -5.15
CA ALA A 167 8.91 -5.81 -5.43
C ALA A 167 10.45 -5.72 -5.33
N ALA A 168 11.03 -4.65 -5.85
CA ALA A 168 12.47 -4.42 -5.77
C ALA A 168 12.95 -4.27 -4.33
N ALA A 169 12.28 -3.40 -3.55
CA ALA A 169 12.62 -3.20 -2.14
C ALA A 169 12.50 -4.50 -1.33
N ALA A 170 11.44 -5.28 -1.58
CA ALA A 170 11.27 -6.58 -0.93
C ALA A 170 12.38 -7.60 -1.25
N THR A 171 13.09 -7.44 -2.37
CA THR A 171 14.21 -8.30 -2.77
C THR A 171 15.54 -7.84 -2.16
N GLU A 172 15.72 -6.54 -1.95
CA GLU A 172 16.97 -5.94 -1.41
C GLU A 172 17.15 -6.21 0.09
N ASP A 173 16.07 -6.30 0.88
CA ASP A 173 16.14 -6.45 2.34
C ASP A 173 16.53 -7.84 2.86
N GLY A 174 16.99 -8.75 1.97
CA GLY A 174 17.45 -10.09 2.36
C GLY A 174 16.37 -10.98 2.98
N ASN A 175 15.11 -10.53 2.97
CA ASN A 175 13.97 -11.28 3.46
C ASN A 175 13.72 -12.41 2.45
N GLN A 176 14.31 -13.57 2.72
CA GLN A 176 13.92 -14.81 2.07
C GLN A 176 12.39 -14.99 2.19
N PRO A 177 11.78 -15.68 1.22
CA PRO A 177 10.35 -15.64 0.95
C PRO A 177 9.49 -16.43 1.96
N ASP A 178 9.56 -16.08 3.23
CA ASP A 178 8.82 -16.75 4.29
C ASP A 178 7.48 -16.06 4.55
N ALA A 179 6.63 -16.09 3.53
CA ALA A 179 5.16 -15.98 3.62
C ALA A 179 4.46 -16.44 2.33
N GLY A 180 5.07 -17.36 1.58
CA GLY A 180 4.33 -18.20 0.63
C GLY A 180 3.86 -17.57 -0.70
N ARG A 181 4.26 -16.35 -1.10
CA ARG A 181 4.26 -15.89 -2.52
C ARG A 181 5.38 -14.87 -2.76
N GLU A 182 6.39 -15.28 -3.54
CA GLU A 182 7.57 -14.51 -3.93
C GLU A 182 7.20 -13.34 -4.87
N LEU A 183 6.75 -12.20 -4.34
CA LEU A 183 6.44 -10.98 -5.12
C LEU A 183 5.03 -10.99 -5.76
N ILE A 184 4.00 -11.03 -4.90
CA ILE A 184 2.59 -10.85 -5.28
C ILE A 184 2.35 -9.60 -6.14
N GLU A 185 3.19 -8.57 -5.98
CA GLU A 185 3.15 -7.34 -6.75
C GLU A 185 3.46 -7.58 -8.23
N LEU A 186 4.41 -8.47 -8.54
CA LEU A 186 4.73 -8.88 -9.91
C LEU A 186 3.65 -9.80 -10.48
N GLU A 187 3.12 -10.73 -9.68
CA GLU A 187 2.01 -11.59 -10.09
C GLU A 187 0.77 -10.76 -10.45
N LEU A 188 0.45 -9.75 -9.63
CA LEU A 188 -0.63 -8.81 -9.89
C LEU A 188 -0.37 -8.03 -11.17
N PHE A 189 0.85 -7.52 -11.38
CA PHE A 189 1.24 -6.84 -12.62
C PHE A 189 1.01 -7.75 -13.84
N ALA A 190 1.46 -9.00 -13.78
CA ALA A 190 1.27 -9.98 -14.84
C ALA A 190 -0.21 -10.31 -15.09
N ALA A 191 -1.03 -10.38 -14.03
CA ALA A 191 -2.47 -10.60 -14.14
C ALA A 191 -3.17 -9.46 -14.91
N TYR A 192 -2.75 -8.21 -14.69
CA TYR A 192 -3.22 -7.06 -15.46
C TYR A 192 -2.83 -7.15 -16.95
N LEU A 193 -1.57 -7.47 -17.26
CA LEU A 193 -1.12 -7.65 -18.65
C LEU A 193 -1.88 -8.76 -19.38
N LYS A 194 -2.10 -9.90 -18.73
CA LYS A 194 -2.88 -11.03 -19.29
C LYS A 194 -4.34 -10.64 -19.55
N ALA A 195 -4.93 -9.84 -18.66
CA ALA A 195 -6.29 -9.35 -18.82
C ALA A 195 -6.42 -8.36 -20.00
N ASP A 196 -5.45 -7.46 -20.16
CA ASP A 196 -5.38 -6.54 -21.30
C ASP A 196 -5.25 -7.32 -22.61
N LEU A 197 -4.37 -8.33 -22.66
CA LEU A 197 -4.19 -9.20 -23.82
C LEU A 197 -5.48 -9.92 -24.20
N LYS A 198 -6.21 -10.47 -23.24
CA LYS A 198 -7.52 -11.10 -23.48
C LYS A 198 -8.54 -10.10 -24.01
N THR A 199 -8.54 -8.87 -23.48
CA THR A 199 -9.42 -7.79 -23.93
C THR A 199 -9.12 -7.41 -25.39
N MET A 200 -7.83 -7.29 -25.76
CA MET A 200 -7.40 -7.03 -27.13
C MET A 200 -7.81 -8.15 -28.09
N GLN A 201 -7.54 -9.41 -27.74
CA GLN A 201 -7.90 -10.57 -28.56
C GLN A 201 -9.41 -10.62 -28.83
N ASN A 202 -10.22 -10.49 -27.77
CA ASN A 202 -11.68 -10.48 -27.90
C ASN A 202 -12.20 -9.35 -28.80
N HIS A 203 -11.52 -8.20 -28.82
CA HIS A 203 -11.86 -7.10 -29.72
C HIS A 203 -11.47 -7.40 -31.17
N SER A 204 -10.28 -7.97 -31.40
CA SER A 204 -9.85 -8.36 -32.76
C SER A 204 -10.74 -9.44 -33.39
N PHE A 205 -11.38 -10.29 -32.57
CA PHE A 205 -12.36 -11.27 -33.06
C PHE A 205 -13.74 -10.68 -33.37
N ARG A 206 -14.04 -9.45 -32.93
CA ARG A 206 -15.38 -8.83 -33.03
C ARG A 206 -15.45 -7.69 -34.04
N SER A 207 -14.32 -7.14 -34.50
CA SER A 207 -14.32 -5.99 -35.39
C SER A 207 -14.44 -6.39 -36.86
N ASP A 208 -15.67 -6.58 -37.33
CA ASP A 208 -16.03 -6.62 -38.75
C ASP A 208 -16.44 -5.24 -39.30
N GLY A 209 -16.22 -4.11 -38.60
CA GLY A 209 -16.61 -2.82 -39.20
C GLY A 209 -16.49 -1.48 -38.47
N ASP A 210 -15.82 -1.34 -37.31
CA ASP A 210 -15.63 0.00 -36.71
C ASP A 210 -14.32 0.09 -35.90
N ASP A 211 -13.30 0.69 -36.50
CA ASP A 211 -11.96 0.92 -35.90
C ASP A 211 -11.92 2.13 -34.95
N SER A 212 -13.07 2.82 -34.75
CA SER A 212 -13.13 4.04 -33.94
C SER A 212 -13.40 3.81 -32.45
N THR A 213 -13.80 2.60 -32.05
CA THR A 213 -14.11 2.28 -30.65
C THR A 213 -12.84 2.01 -29.84
N LYS A 214 -12.54 2.91 -28.90
CA LYS A 214 -11.38 2.78 -28.02
C LYS A 214 -11.55 1.59 -27.07
N ILE A 215 -10.67 0.61 -27.19
CA ILE A 215 -10.58 -0.53 -26.27
C ILE A 215 -10.15 -0.01 -24.89
N PRO A 216 -10.91 -0.28 -23.81
CA PRO A 216 -10.48 0.08 -22.47
C PRO A 216 -9.42 -0.92 -22.01
N LEU A 217 -8.16 -0.49 -22.00
CA LEU A 217 -7.03 -1.26 -21.49
C LEU A 217 -6.47 -0.60 -20.23
N SER A 218 -5.84 -1.41 -19.38
CA SER A 218 -5.05 -0.88 -18.28
C SER A 218 -3.78 -0.19 -18.81
N LEU A 219 -3.13 0.58 -17.93
CA LEU A 219 -1.83 1.18 -18.25
C LEU A 219 -0.65 0.27 -17.87
N ALA A 220 -0.88 -1.00 -17.53
CA ALA A 220 0.17 -1.92 -17.11
C ALA A 220 1.28 -2.03 -18.16
N ALA A 221 0.93 -2.21 -19.44
CA ALA A 221 1.89 -2.33 -20.53
C ALA A 221 2.79 -1.08 -20.69
N LYS A 222 2.27 0.12 -20.38
CA LYS A 222 3.06 1.36 -20.42
C LYS A 222 4.20 1.38 -19.39
N TYR A 223 4.00 0.71 -18.26
CA TYR A 223 4.95 0.69 -17.16
C TYR A 223 5.73 -0.61 -17.03
N ALA A 224 5.50 -1.57 -17.93
CA ALA A 224 6.24 -2.83 -17.95
C ALA A 224 7.73 -2.55 -18.19
N PRO A 225 8.64 -3.20 -17.44
CA PRO A 225 10.07 -3.04 -17.67
C PRO A 225 10.43 -3.55 -19.07
N SER A 226 11.34 -2.86 -19.75
CA SER A 226 11.88 -3.29 -21.04
C SER A 226 13.30 -3.80 -20.86
N GLU A 227 13.65 -4.85 -21.60
CA GLU A 227 15.02 -5.41 -21.65
C GLU A 227 16.06 -4.32 -21.96
N GLY A 228 17.18 -4.34 -21.23
CA GLY A 228 18.30 -3.43 -21.42
C GLY A 228 18.05 -1.97 -21.00
N ARG A 229 16.89 -1.64 -20.43
CA ARG A 229 16.57 -0.29 -19.90
C ARG A 229 16.94 -0.14 -18.43
N SER A 230 16.67 1.04 -17.86
CA SER A 230 17.09 1.40 -16.50
C SER A 230 16.55 0.48 -15.41
N PHE A 231 15.29 0.03 -15.54
CA PHE A 231 14.70 -0.93 -14.60
C PHE A 231 15.38 -2.29 -14.64
N ASP A 232 15.59 -2.81 -15.85
CA ASP A 232 16.25 -4.09 -16.06
C ASP A 232 17.73 -4.07 -15.60
N LYS A 233 18.47 -3.00 -15.96
CA LYS A 233 19.85 -2.81 -15.49
C LYS A 233 19.98 -2.75 -13.98
N LYS A 234 19.00 -2.17 -13.29
CA LYS A 234 19.04 -1.96 -11.84
C LYS A 234 18.51 -3.18 -11.06
N TYR A 235 17.39 -3.74 -11.49
CA TYR A 235 16.63 -4.73 -10.71
C TYR A 235 16.49 -6.09 -11.42
N LYS A 236 16.86 -6.19 -12.70
CA LYS A 236 16.84 -7.44 -13.50
C LYS A 236 15.47 -8.13 -13.51
N PHE A 237 14.42 -7.36 -13.75
CA PHE A 237 13.04 -7.86 -13.84
C PHE A 237 12.64 -8.37 -15.23
N ALA A 238 13.43 -8.09 -16.27
CA ALA A 238 13.11 -8.46 -17.65
C ALA A 238 13.76 -9.80 -18.05
#